data_AF-A0A919PMT0-F1
#
_entry.id   AF-A0A919PMT0-F1
#
_cell.length_a   1.000
_cell.length_b   1.000
_cell.length_c   1.000
_cell.angle_alpha   90.00
_cell.angle_beta   90.00
_cell.angle_gamma   90.00
#
_symmetry.space_group_name_H-M   'P 1'
#
loop_
_entity.id
_entity.type
_entity.pdbx_description
1 polymer ?
#
loop_
_entity_poly.entity_id
_entity_poly.type
_entity_poly.pdbx_seq_one_letter_code
_entity_poly.pdbx_strand_id
1 'polypeptide(L)'
;MTPYVLPAPPSRPTAEPNTAYLIASGDLRPKANLAGWPTQVRMEADVTAAFAELGWTVRRANPVDPETGHGFISSQRMGLEVFKSIPADAPLIVAEAVWQYSHHVLAGLRTHRGPILTVANFAGTWPGLVGLLGLNAGMAKMGVAYSTIWSVDFTDDWFKEGLRSWTSTWQIPHDQSHVRPLPPLGSSPEVDLGQALARQLLADKAIIGVFDEGCMGMYNAIIDDELLNPIGVYKERLSQSALWAEMLTVDDAEADAVGQWLLDAGMTFRLGTDEATELTAAQLRWQYKMYIAALRISDDFGLDAVGIQYQQGLKDLSPASDLAEGLLNNVARPPVTSRDGARVLWDGRALPHFNEADEGVAVDAHVTNRIWTAMGLDPATTLHDVRWGENYDGEFVWVWEISGSVPPSHLTGGYAGAVGWRQDPVYFPLGGSTIKGVCRPGEVVWSRVFVQGGALHVDLGRASAVALPDAETQRRSEATTPAWPIMHAVLHGVNRDQFMARHKANHLNVAYAPDAATADRALLVKAALFAELGVQVHLCGDTAL
;
A
#
# COMPACT_ATOMS: atom_id res chain seq x y z
N MET A 1 -7.36 -1.32 -56.27
CA MET A 1 -6.64 -0.72 -55.13
C MET A 1 -7.66 -0.57 -54.02
N THR A 2 -7.41 -1.16 -52.85
CA THR A 2 -8.30 -0.99 -51.71
C THR A 2 -8.29 0.47 -51.25
N PRO A 3 -9.45 1.12 -51.06
CA PRO A 3 -9.57 2.56 -50.79
C PRO A 3 -9.39 2.87 -49.29
N TYR A 4 -8.39 2.26 -48.65
CA TYR A 4 -8.18 2.49 -47.22
C TYR A 4 -7.33 3.76 -47.02
N VAL A 5 -7.82 4.66 -46.18
CA VAL A 5 -7.02 5.76 -45.64
C VAL A 5 -6.17 5.19 -44.51
N LEU A 6 -4.85 5.13 -44.73
CA LEU A 6 -3.91 4.72 -43.70
C LEU A 6 -3.64 5.91 -42.76
N PRO A 7 -3.50 5.69 -41.44
CA PRO A 7 -3.11 6.74 -40.52
C PRO A 7 -1.70 7.23 -40.84
N ALA A 8 -1.46 8.53 -40.66
CA ALA A 8 -0.11 9.09 -40.77
C ALA A 8 0.79 8.47 -39.69
N PRO A 9 2.00 8.01 -40.03
CA PRO A 9 2.96 7.52 -39.04
C PRO A 9 3.26 8.62 -38.01
N PRO A 10 3.31 8.29 -36.71
CA PRO A 10 3.64 9.27 -35.68
C PRO A 10 5.10 9.71 -35.82
N SER A 11 5.35 11.02 -35.79
CA SER A 11 6.70 11.58 -35.66
C SER A 11 7.08 11.68 -34.18
N ARG A 12 8.32 11.33 -33.84
CA ARG A 12 8.88 11.43 -32.48
C ARG A 12 10.18 12.25 -32.53
N PRO A 13 10.50 13.02 -31.48
CA PRO A 13 11.79 13.72 -31.43
C PRO A 13 12.95 12.74 -31.32
N THR A 14 14.13 13.17 -31.74
CA THR A 14 15.38 12.43 -31.59
C THR A 14 16.02 12.74 -30.24
N ALA A 15 16.60 11.73 -29.58
CA ALA A 15 17.34 11.93 -28.33
C ALA A 15 18.61 12.74 -28.59
N GLU A 16 18.86 13.75 -27.75
CA GLU A 16 20.09 14.52 -27.78
C GLU A 16 21.18 13.86 -26.93
N PRO A 17 22.48 13.98 -27.31
CA PRO A 17 23.58 13.46 -26.50
C PRO A 17 23.55 14.00 -25.07
N ASN A 18 23.89 13.16 -24.10
CA ASN A 18 23.96 13.51 -22.66
C ASN A 18 22.71 14.24 -22.13
N THR A 19 21.54 13.90 -22.66
CA THR A 19 20.26 14.50 -22.25
C THR A 19 19.34 13.42 -21.69
N ALA A 20 18.91 13.60 -20.44
CA ALA A 20 17.88 12.78 -19.81
C ALA A 20 16.56 13.57 -19.76
N TYR A 21 15.43 12.88 -19.90
CA TYR A 21 14.10 13.48 -19.85
C TYR A 21 13.46 13.18 -18.50
N LEU A 22 12.94 14.21 -17.83
CA LEU A 22 12.31 14.07 -16.52
C LEU A 22 10.80 14.20 -16.65
N ILE A 23 10.08 13.27 -16.03
CA ILE A 23 8.64 13.35 -15.79
C ILE A 23 8.33 13.22 -14.30
N ALA A 24 7.18 13.74 -13.89
CA ALA A 24 6.64 13.61 -12.54
C ALA A 24 5.17 13.21 -12.64
N SER A 25 4.84 12.00 -12.17
CA SER A 25 3.45 11.57 -12.03
C SER A 25 2.87 12.24 -10.80
N GLY A 26 1.58 12.57 -10.82
CA GLY A 26 0.91 13.18 -9.66
C GLY A 26 -0.31 12.40 -9.21
N ASP A 27 -0.94 12.99 -8.21
CA ASP A 27 -2.23 12.62 -7.69
C ASP A 27 -3.34 13.02 -8.68
N LEU A 28 -4.45 12.28 -8.71
CA LEU A 28 -5.66 12.73 -9.42
C LEU A 28 -6.37 13.86 -8.65
N ARG A 29 -6.17 13.96 -7.33
CA ARG A 29 -6.74 14.99 -6.45
C ARG A 29 -5.97 16.31 -6.62
N PRO A 30 -6.59 17.39 -7.15
CA PRO A 30 -5.86 18.63 -7.43
C PRO A 30 -5.26 19.31 -6.19
N LYS A 31 -5.93 19.24 -5.04
CA LYS A 31 -5.43 19.82 -3.78
C LYS A 31 -4.12 19.18 -3.32
N ALA A 32 -4.01 17.86 -3.45
CA ALA A 32 -2.80 17.12 -3.09
C ALA A 32 -1.62 17.53 -3.97
N ASN A 33 -1.83 17.63 -5.29
CA ASN A 33 -0.80 18.10 -6.22
C ASN A 33 -0.32 19.52 -5.88
N LEU A 34 -1.24 20.45 -5.67
CA LEU A 34 -0.92 21.83 -5.31
C LEU A 34 -0.11 21.91 -4.00
N ALA A 35 -0.53 21.18 -2.97
CA ALA A 35 0.13 21.19 -1.67
C ALA A 35 1.53 20.56 -1.69
N GLY A 36 1.71 19.48 -2.46
CA GLY A 36 2.99 18.79 -2.60
C GLY A 36 3.95 19.39 -3.62
N TRP A 37 3.48 20.26 -4.51
CA TRP A 37 4.27 20.81 -5.61
C TRP A 37 5.59 21.49 -5.21
N PRO A 38 5.66 22.31 -4.13
CA PRO A 38 6.93 22.90 -3.71
C PRO A 38 8.01 21.86 -3.34
N THR A 39 7.60 20.73 -2.77
CA THR A 39 8.51 19.62 -2.43
C THR A 39 9.05 18.96 -3.70
N GLN A 40 8.18 18.73 -4.68
CA GLN A 40 8.55 18.18 -5.99
C GLN A 40 9.53 19.10 -6.73
N VAL A 41 9.27 20.40 -6.79
CA VAL A 41 10.15 21.37 -7.47
C VAL A 41 11.54 21.38 -6.86
N ARG A 42 11.64 21.36 -5.52
CA ARG A 42 12.94 21.30 -4.83
C ARG A 42 13.70 20.03 -5.21
N MET A 43 13.03 18.87 -5.13
CA MET A 43 13.64 17.59 -5.49
C MET A 43 14.10 17.55 -6.96
N GLU A 44 13.27 18.03 -7.89
CA GLU A 44 13.63 18.10 -9.31
C GLU A 44 14.85 19.00 -9.55
N ALA A 45 14.98 20.10 -8.81
CA ALA A 45 16.14 20.99 -8.87
C ALA A 45 17.41 20.31 -8.35
N ASP A 46 17.34 19.63 -7.21
CA ASP A 46 18.47 18.92 -6.59
C ASP A 46 18.96 17.77 -7.48
N VAL A 47 18.04 16.96 -8.02
CA VAL A 47 18.36 15.91 -8.99
C VAL A 47 18.98 16.50 -10.26
N THR A 48 18.41 17.59 -10.80
CA THR A 48 18.95 18.26 -12.00
C THR A 48 20.37 18.77 -11.76
N ALA A 49 20.65 19.34 -10.59
CA ALA A 49 21.99 19.80 -10.22
C ALA A 49 22.99 18.62 -10.17
N ALA A 50 22.60 17.49 -9.58
CA ALA A 50 23.45 16.31 -9.51
C ALA A 50 23.77 15.71 -10.90
N PHE A 51 22.81 15.72 -11.84
CA PHE A 51 23.08 15.34 -13.24
C PHE A 51 24.03 16.32 -13.92
N ALA A 52 23.90 17.63 -13.67
CA ALA A 52 24.77 18.65 -14.25
C ALA A 52 26.23 18.50 -13.81
N GLU A 53 26.50 18.07 -12.56
CA GLU A 53 27.85 17.75 -12.08
C GLU A 53 28.53 16.62 -12.89
N LEU A 54 27.74 15.74 -13.50
CA LEU A 54 28.22 14.66 -14.36
C LEU A 54 28.25 15.05 -15.85
N GLY A 55 27.96 16.30 -16.19
CA GLY A 55 27.92 16.79 -17.57
C GLY A 55 26.65 16.42 -18.35
N TRP A 56 25.56 16.06 -17.65
CA TRP A 56 24.27 15.75 -18.24
C TRP A 56 23.32 16.94 -18.19
N THR A 57 22.44 17.04 -19.20
CA THR A 57 21.31 17.96 -19.20
C THR A 57 20.03 17.20 -18.86
N VAL A 58 19.26 17.70 -17.88
CA VAL A 58 17.92 17.18 -17.60
C VAL A 58 16.87 18.08 -18.26
N ARG A 59 15.98 17.48 -19.04
CA ARG A 59 14.85 18.16 -19.70
C ARG A 59 13.54 17.69 -19.12
N ARG A 60 12.84 18.57 -18.41
CA ARG A 60 11.49 18.30 -17.95
C ARG A 60 10.53 18.20 -19.14
N ALA A 61 9.85 17.07 -19.29
CA ALA A 61 9.05 16.76 -20.49
C ALA A 61 7.57 17.20 -20.40
N ASN A 62 7.11 17.60 -19.22
CA ASN A 62 5.71 17.90 -18.93
C ASN A 62 5.59 19.25 -18.21
N PRO A 63 5.53 20.42 -18.89
CA PRO A 63 5.68 21.75 -18.26
C PRO A 63 4.68 22.04 -17.13
N VAL A 64 5.01 23.00 -16.27
CA VAL A 64 4.06 23.57 -15.31
C VAL A 64 2.88 24.16 -16.06
N ASP A 65 1.69 23.72 -15.70
CA ASP A 65 0.46 24.26 -16.23
C ASP A 65 0.07 25.50 -15.41
N PRO A 66 -0.01 26.69 -16.02
CA PRO A 66 -0.35 27.92 -15.31
C PRO A 66 -1.77 27.91 -14.73
N GLU A 67 -2.69 27.09 -15.26
CA GLU A 67 -4.06 27.00 -14.75
C GLU A 67 -4.13 26.17 -13.46
N THR A 68 -3.45 25.03 -13.43
CA THR A 68 -3.43 24.14 -12.25
C THR A 68 -2.35 24.51 -11.23
N GLY A 69 -1.37 25.33 -11.61
CA GLY A 69 -0.32 25.84 -10.72
C GLY A 69 0.76 24.81 -10.37
N HIS A 70 0.77 23.64 -11.02
CA HIS A 70 1.74 22.57 -10.79
C HIS A 70 2.16 21.90 -12.10
N GLY A 71 3.25 21.12 -12.05
CA GLY A 71 3.79 20.41 -13.21
C GLY A 71 3.55 18.91 -13.23
N PHE A 72 2.66 18.34 -12.41
CA PHE A 72 2.40 16.90 -12.40
C PHE A 72 1.58 16.39 -13.58
N ILE A 73 1.83 15.14 -13.98
CA ILE A 73 0.94 14.38 -14.88
C ILE A 73 -0.24 13.85 -14.05
N SER A 74 -1.44 14.34 -14.31
CA SER A 74 -2.64 14.09 -13.50
C SER A 74 -3.73 13.27 -14.20
N SER A 75 -3.44 12.70 -15.38
CA SER A 75 -4.34 11.76 -16.05
C SER A 75 -3.61 10.87 -17.03
N GLN A 76 -4.22 9.72 -17.38
CA GLN A 76 -3.70 8.84 -18.44
C GLN A 76 -3.60 9.55 -19.79
N ARG A 77 -4.57 10.42 -20.11
CA ARG A 77 -4.56 11.16 -21.38
C ARG A 77 -3.39 12.12 -21.44
N MET A 78 -3.16 12.87 -20.36
CA MET A 78 -2.01 13.77 -20.25
C MET A 78 -0.70 12.99 -20.37
N GLY A 79 -0.57 11.85 -19.68
CA GLY A 79 0.62 11.00 -19.79
C GLY A 79 0.88 10.54 -21.23
N LEU A 80 -0.15 10.09 -21.95
CA LEU A 80 -0.02 9.73 -23.36
C LEU A 80 0.45 10.89 -24.25
N GLU A 81 -0.02 12.11 -24.00
CA GLU A 81 0.43 13.29 -24.74
C GLU A 81 1.88 13.67 -24.39
N VAL A 82 2.27 13.59 -23.11
CA VAL A 82 3.65 13.82 -22.67
C VAL A 82 4.62 12.83 -23.34
N PHE A 83 4.30 11.54 -23.36
CA PHE A 83 5.19 10.56 -23.99
C PHE A 83 5.35 10.77 -25.51
N LYS A 84 4.44 11.50 -26.19
CA LYS A 84 4.62 11.88 -27.60
C LYS A 84 5.78 12.86 -27.82
N SER A 85 6.12 13.68 -26.83
CA SER A 85 7.23 14.64 -26.89
C SER A 85 8.56 14.09 -26.38
N ILE A 86 8.59 12.83 -25.92
CA ILE A 86 9.81 12.17 -25.43
C ILE A 86 10.36 11.25 -26.54
N PRO A 87 11.66 11.33 -26.87
CA PRO A 87 12.29 10.34 -27.75
C PRO A 87 12.20 8.94 -27.15
N ALA A 88 11.74 7.97 -27.92
CA ALA A 88 11.43 6.64 -27.40
C ALA A 88 12.63 5.88 -26.82
N ASP A 89 13.85 6.23 -27.23
CA ASP A 89 15.11 5.61 -26.78
C ASP A 89 15.88 6.48 -25.77
N ALA A 90 15.34 7.65 -25.38
CA ALA A 90 16.05 8.56 -24.46
C ALA A 90 16.09 8.02 -23.02
N PRO A 91 17.13 8.34 -22.25
CA PRO A 91 17.13 8.13 -20.81
C PRO A 91 15.97 8.89 -20.15
N LEU A 92 15.15 8.19 -19.38
CA LEU A 92 13.96 8.73 -18.73
C LEU A 92 14.13 8.69 -17.20
N ILE A 93 13.85 9.81 -16.55
CA ILE A 93 13.80 9.96 -15.11
C ILE A 93 12.33 10.11 -14.73
N VAL A 94 11.85 9.27 -13.82
CA VAL A 94 10.54 9.45 -13.17
C VAL A 94 10.79 9.89 -11.72
N ALA A 95 10.48 11.14 -11.44
CA ALA A 95 10.80 11.80 -10.19
C ALA A 95 9.56 11.91 -9.29
N GLU A 96 9.58 11.25 -8.13
CA GLU A 96 8.45 11.15 -7.22
C GLU A 96 8.77 11.71 -5.82
N ALA A 97 8.24 12.91 -5.51
CA ALA A 97 8.35 13.51 -4.18
C ALA A 97 7.04 13.45 -3.36
N VAL A 98 5.98 12.93 -3.97
CA VAL A 98 4.61 12.89 -3.45
C VAL A 98 3.95 11.57 -3.83
N TRP A 99 2.72 11.34 -3.36
CA TRP A 99 1.91 10.22 -3.85
C TRP A 99 1.53 10.46 -5.31
N GLN A 100 1.53 9.37 -6.09
CA GLN A 100 1.29 9.42 -7.52
C GLN A 100 0.46 8.24 -7.98
N TYR A 101 -0.27 8.42 -9.09
CA TYR A 101 -1.14 7.38 -9.61
C TYR A 101 -0.48 6.71 -10.80
N SER A 102 0.12 5.52 -10.59
CA SER A 102 0.98 4.83 -11.57
C SER A 102 0.35 4.70 -12.96
N HIS A 103 -0.97 4.52 -13.02
CA HIS A 103 -1.70 4.42 -14.29
C HIS A 103 -1.56 5.66 -15.20
N HIS A 104 -1.24 6.86 -14.68
CA HIS A 104 -1.02 8.08 -15.47
C HIS A 104 0.12 7.93 -16.48
N VAL A 105 1.19 7.25 -16.08
CA VAL A 105 2.42 7.10 -16.87
C VAL A 105 2.59 5.68 -17.45
N LEU A 106 1.76 4.73 -17.02
CA LEU A 106 1.85 3.31 -17.36
C LEU A 106 1.97 3.03 -18.87
N ALA A 107 1.11 3.63 -19.70
CA ALA A 107 1.10 3.37 -21.13
C ALA A 107 2.38 3.85 -21.82
N GLY A 108 2.92 4.98 -21.35
CA GLY A 108 4.19 5.52 -21.81
C GLY A 108 5.35 4.63 -21.42
N LEU A 109 5.48 4.31 -20.13
CA LEU A 109 6.54 3.47 -19.59
C LEU A 109 6.58 2.08 -20.24
N ARG A 110 5.42 1.49 -20.52
CA ARG A 110 5.32 0.16 -21.15
C ARG A 110 5.93 0.10 -22.56
N THR A 111 5.95 1.23 -23.28
CA THR A 111 6.43 1.29 -24.68
C THR A 111 7.72 2.07 -24.85
N HIS A 112 8.23 2.66 -23.77
CA HIS A 112 9.52 3.32 -23.74
C HIS A 112 10.65 2.30 -23.89
N ARG A 113 11.65 2.60 -24.71
CA ARG A 113 12.77 1.69 -25.01
C ARG A 113 14.09 2.14 -24.37
N GLY A 114 14.18 3.41 -24.01
CA GLY A 114 15.35 3.95 -23.32
C GLY A 114 15.43 3.48 -21.86
N PRO A 115 16.59 3.68 -21.21
CA PRO A 115 16.79 3.32 -19.82
C PRO A 115 15.93 4.20 -18.90
N ILE A 116 15.35 3.60 -17.86
CA ILE A 116 14.48 4.28 -16.90
C ILE A 116 15.19 4.34 -15.53
N LEU A 117 15.21 5.53 -14.94
CA LEU A 117 15.57 5.78 -13.55
C LEU A 117 14.35 6.29 -12.81
N THR A 118 14.01 5.67 -11.68
CA THR A 118 13.06 6.27 -10.74
C THR A 118 13.81 6.87 -9.56
N VAL A 119 13.39 8.04 -9.11
CA VAL A 119 14.06 8.79 -8.04
C VAL A 119 13.05 9.39 -7.07
N ALA A 120 13.31 9.30 -5.77
CA ALA A 120 12.48 9.92 -4.74
C ALA A 120 13.30 10.57 -3.61
N ASN A 121 12.66 11.49 -2.90
CA ASN A 121 13.16 12.00 -1.63
C ASN A 121 12.89 11.00 -0.51
N PHE A 122 13.81 10.89 0.45
CA PHE A 122 13.67 10.06 1.63
C PHE A 122 13.21 10.92 2.81
N ALA A 123 11.92 11.26 2.85
CA ALA A 123 11.35 12.11 3.90
C ALA A 123 9.88 11.77 4.21
N GLY A 124 9.42 12.03 5.44
CA GLY A 124 8.05 11.72 5.88
C GLY A 124 6.97 12.70 5.39
N THR A 125 7.34 13.96 5.09
CA THR A 125 6.40 15.06 4.88
C THR A 125 5.39 14.80 3.76
N TRP A 126 5.85 14.23 2.66
CA TRP A 126 5.01 13.79 1.56
C TRP A 126 5.38 12.35 1.18
N PRO A 127 4.41 11.53 0.74
CA PRO A 127 4.59 10.10 0.48
C PRO A 127 5.32 9.81 -0.85
N GLY A 128 6.48 10.44 -1.08
CA GLY A 128 7.30 10.22 -2.28
C GLY A 128 7.85 8.79 -2.38
N LEU A 129 8.33 8.22 -1.26
CA LEU A 129 8.77 6.81 -1.22
C LEU A 129 7.63 5.83 -1.50
N VAL A 130 6.43 6.11 -0.97
CA VAL A 130 5.21 5.33 -1.22
C VAL A 130 4.88 5.38 -2.72
N GLY A 131 4.87 6.57 -3.32
CA GLY A 131 4.63 6.76 -4.76
C GLY A 131 5.66 6.04 -5.64
N LEU A 132 6.95 6.14 -5.28
CA LEU A 132 8.07 5.48 -5.95
C LEU A 132 7.92 3.95 -5.92
N LEU A 133 7.67 3.39 -4.74
CA LEU A 133 7.55 1.94 -4.55
C LEU A 133 6.33 1.38 -5.30
N GLY A 134 5.20 2.08 -5.29
CA GLY A 134 4.01 1.73 -6.08
C GLY A 134 4.30 1.72 -7.59
N LEU A 135 5.02 2.74 -8.09
CA LEU A 135 5.43 2.81 -9.50
C LEU A 135 6.39 1.67 -9.88
N ASN A 136 7.42 1.45 -9.07
CA ASN A 136 8.44 0.42 -9.26
C ASN A 136 7.82 -0.99 -9.28
N ALA A 137 6.85 -1.24 -8.40
CA ALA A 137 6.06 -2.46 -8.38
C ALA A 137 5.25 -2.62 -9.67
N GLY A 138 4.64 -1.53 -10.15
CA GLY A 138 3.94 -1.50 -11.42
C GLY A 138 4.85 -1.90 -12.59
N MET A 139 6.06 -1.33 -12.67
CA MET A 139 7.03 -1.69 -13.72
C MET A 139 7.52 -3.13 -13.61
N ALA A 140 7.74 -3.64 -12.39
CA ALA A 140 8.09 -5.04 -12.17
C ALA A 140 6.99 -5.99 -12.67
N LYS A 141 5.72 -5.68 -12.38
CA LYS A 141 4.55 -6.41 -12.90
C LYS A 141 4.49 -6.38 -14.43
N MET A 142 4.83 -5.25 -15.05
CA MET A 142 4.86 -5.12 -16.52
C MET A 142 6.04 -5.81 -17.20
N GLY A 143 7.06 -6.23 -16.45
CA GLY A 143 8.33 -6.68 -17.02
C GLY A 143 9.16 -5.56 -17.64
N VAL A 144 8.96 -4.31 -17.21
CA VAL A 144 9.74 -3.15 -17.65
C VAL A 144 10.97 -3.02 -16.75
N ALA A 145 12.16 -2.98 -17.35
CA ALA A 145 13.41 -2.79 -16.61
C ALA A 145 13.55 -1.32 -16.15
N TYR A 146 13.99 -1.14 -14.91
CA TYR A 146 14.27 0.17 -14.33
C TYR A 146 15.44 0.09 -13.34
N SER A 147 16.12 1.21 -13.15
CA SER A 147 16.94 1.47 -11.95
C SER A 147 16.16 2.38 -11.01
N THR A 148 16.49 2.34 -9.72
CA THR A 148 15.85 3.19 -8.72
C THR A 148 16.88 3.72 -7.72
N ILE A 149 16.65 4.93 -7.21
CA ILE A 149 17.53 5.58 -6.23
C ILE A 149 16.71 6.55 -5.36
N TRP A 150 17.21 6.91 -4.18
CA TRP A 150 16.56 7.86 -3.28
C TRP A 150 17.61 8.66 -2.51
N SER A 151 17.25 9.79 -1.92
CA SER A 151 18.13 10.49 -0.99
C SER A 151 17.35 11.46 -0.11
N VAL A 152 17.92 11.82 1.04
CA VAL A 152 17.38 12.88 1.89
C VAL A 152 17.56 14.25 1.23
N ASP A 153 18.73 14.51 0.64
CA ASP A 153 19.10 15.82 0.07
C ASP A 153 19.87 15.74 -1.26
N PHE A 154 20.08 14.55 -1.81
CA PHE A 154 20.75 14.28 -3.09
C PHE A 154 22.23 14.69 -3.13
N THR A 155 22.84 14.97 -1.97
CA THR A 155 24.24 15.37 -1.88
C THR A 155 25.18 14.28 -1.38
N ASP A 156 24.62 13.20 -0.82
CA ASP A 156 25.37 12.09 -0.25
C ASP A 156 26.13 11.27 -1.31
N ASP A 157 27.22 10.64 -0.87
CA ASP A 157 28.12 9.91 -1.76
C ASP A 157 27.44 8.69 -2.39
N TRP A 158 26.55 8.00 -1.66
CA TRP A 158 25.82 6.84 -2.18
C TRP A 158 24.94 7.23 -3.36
N PHE A 159 24.20 8.34 -3.24
CA PHE A 159 23.38 8.89 -4.31
C PHE A 159 24.23 9.29 -5.52
N LYS A 160 25.31 10.03 -5.31
CA LYS A 160 26.21 10.50 -6.39
C LYS A 160 26.89 9.36 -7.13
N GLU A 161 27.31 8.32 -6.41
CA GLU A 161 27.89 7.11 -7.01
C GLU A 161 26.85 6.31 -7.79
N GLY A 162 25.64 6.14 -7.27
CA GLY A 162 24.53 5.51 -7.98
C GLY A 162 24.21 6.25 -9.28
N LEU A 163 24.16 7.59 -9.23
CA LEU A 163 23.89 8.42 -10.41
C LEU A 163 25.02 8.31 -11.46
N ARG A 164 26.29 8.26 -11.02
CA ARG A 164 27.44 8.01 -11.90
C ARG A 164 27.39 6.62 -12.53
N SER A 165 26.99 5.60 -11.77
CA SER A 165 26.78 4.24 -12.30
C SER A 165 25.69 4.24 -13.37
N TRP A 166 24.54 4.87 -13.09
CA TRP A 166 23.43 4.88 -14.03
C TRP A 166 23.76 5.61 -15.33
N THR A 167 24.39 6.78 -15.26
CA THR A 167 24.75 7.55 -16.46
C THR A 167 25.84 6.90 -17.32
N SER A 168 26.62 5.96 -16.77
CA SER A 168 27.68 5.25 -17.49
C SER A 168 27.28 3.85 -17.97
N THR A 169 26.38 3.17 -17.25
CA THR A 169 26.02 1.76 -17.48
C THR A 169 24.51 1.51 -17.66
N TRP A 170 23.69 2.53 -17.41
CA TRP A 170 22.23 2.43 -17.32
C TRP A 170 21.70 1.56 -16.19
N GLN A 171 22.55 1.27 -15.21
CA GLN A 171 22.22 0.42 -14.06
C GLN A 171 22.72 1.02 -12.75
N ILE A 172 21.94 0.79 -11.69
CA ILE A 172 22.37 1.00 -10.30
C ILE A 172 22.32 -0.37 -9.63
N PRO A 173 23.49 -0.99 -9.35
CA PRO A 173 23.52 -2.24 -8.62
C PRO A 173 23.11 -2.00 -7.16
N HIS A 174 22.17 -2.78 -6.68
CA HIS A 174 21.76 -2.78 -5.28
C HIS A 174 22.12 -4.11 -4.64
N ASP A 175 22.56 -4.08 -3.38
CA ASP A 175 22.80 -5.29 -2.61
C ASP A 175 21.47 -5.99 -2.29
N GLN A 176 21.31 -7.22 -2.80
CA GLN A 176 20.16 -8.09 -2.53
C GLN A 176 20.57 -9.35 -1.75
N SER A 177 21.72 -9.36 -1.09
CA SER A 177 22.22 -10.53 -0.32
C SER A 177 21.29 -10.97 0.82
N HIS A 178 20.45 -10.06 1.32
CA HIS A 178 19.41 -10.34 2.30
C HIS A 178 18.23 -11.16 1.75
N VAL A 179 18.09 -11.29 0.42
CA VAL A 179 16.98 -12.03 -0.21
C VAL A 179 17.45 -13.40 -0.65
N ARG A 180 16.79 -14.44 -0.17
CA ARG A 180 17.13 -15.83 -0.46
C ARG A 180 15.90 -16.59 -0.94
N PRO A 181 16.02 -17.49 -1.94
CA PRO A 181 14.93 -18.39 -2.27
C PRO A 181 14.63 -19.30 -1.06
N LEU A 182 13.37 -19.72 -0.94
CA LEU A 182 13.00 -20.72 0.07
C LEU A 182 13.80 -22.02 -0.14
N PRO A 183 14.55 -22.52 0.86
CA PRO A 183 15.21 -23.82 0.76
C PRO A 183 14.19 -24.96 0.73
N PRO A 184 14.59 -26.18 0.32
CA PRO A 184 13.75 -27.35 0.48
C PRO A 184 13.30 -27.51 1.94
N LEU A 185 11.99 -27.54 2.16
CA LEU A 185 11.43 -27.71 3.49
C LEU A 185 11.41 -29.20 3.87
N GLY A 186 11.92 -29.52 5.06
CA GLY A 186 11.79 -30.84 5.66
C GLY A 186 10.38 -31.11 6.19
N SER A 187 10.14 -32.29 6.76
CA SER A 187 8.89 -32.56 7.47
C SER A 187 8.96 -31.99 8.89
N SER A 188 7.92 -31.24 9.26
CA SER A 188 7.68 -30.69 10.60
C SER A 188 6.18 -30.41 10.75
N PRO A 189 5.65 -30.31 11.98
CA PRO A 189 4.25 -29.94 12.20
C PRO A 189 3.84 -28.64 11.50
N GLU A 190 4.75 -27.65 11.44
CA GLU A 190 4.52 -26.36 10.80
C GLU A 190 4.43 -26.49 9.27
N VAL A 191 5.30 -27.28 8.66
CA VAL A 191 5.26 -27.56 7.21
C VAL A 191 4.00 -28.33 6.85
N ASP A 192 3.66 -29.37 7.64
CA ASP A 192 2.46 -30.17 7.44
C ASP A 192 1.19 -29.32 7.57
N LEU A 193 1.14 -28.40 8.54
CA LEU A 193 0.05 -27.44 8.70
C LEU A 193 -0.07 -26.52 7.48
N GLY A 194 1.04 -25.92 7.03
CA GLY A 194 1.03 -25.02 5.88
C GLY A 194 0.54 -25.70 4.60
N GLN A 195 1.03 -26.91 4.33
CA GLN A 195 0.58 -27.72 3.19
C GLN A 195 -0.89 -28.15 3.31
N ALA A 196 -1.33 -28.54 4.51
CA ALA A 196 -2.72 -28.93 4.74
C ALA A 196 -3.68 -27.76 4.48
N LEU A 197 -3.36 -26.56 4.99
CA LEU A 197 -4.15 -25.35 4.76
C LEU A 197 -4.14 -24.92 3.29
N ALA A 198 -3.02 -25.03 2.59
CA ALA A 198 -2.95 -24.77 1.14
C ALA A 198 -3.86 -25.72 0.35
N ARG A 199 -3.76 -27.03 0.61
CA ARG A 199 -4.61 -28.04 -0.05
C ARG A 199 -6.08 -27.85 0.28
N GLN A 200 -6.39 -27.44 1.51
CA GLN A 200 -7.74 -27.08 1.89
C GLN A 200 -8.24 -25.87 1.09
N LEU A 201 -7.45 -24.79 1.00
CA LEU A 201 -7.81 -23.63 0.18
C LEU A 201 -8.00 -24.02 -1.30
N LEU A 202 -7.13 -24.87 -1.84
CA LEU A 202 -7.28 -25.37 -3.21
C LEU A 202 -8.51 -26.26 -3.40
N ALA A 203 -9.02 -26.93 -2.36
CA ALA A 203 -10.23 -27.73 -2.44
C ALA A 203 -11.49 -26.87 -2.29
N ASP A 204 -11.57 -26.15 -1.18
CA ASP A 204 -12.74 -25.39 -0.72
C ASP A 204 -12.90 -24.06 -1.45
N LYS A 205 -11.80 -23.53 -1.98
CA LYS A 205 -11.67 -22.18 -2.58
C LYS A 205 -11.90 -21.06 -1.57
N ALA A 206 -11.60 -19.84 -2.01
CA ALA A 206 -11.95 -18.62 -1.30
C ALA A 206 -12.48 -17.56 -2.27
N ILE A 207 -13.39 -16.72 -1.78
CA ILE A 207 -13.92 -15.58 -2.51
C ILE A 207 -13.45 -14.30 -1.84
N ILE A 208 -12.73 -13.45 -2.57
CA ILE A 208 -12.42 -12.09 -2.15
C ILE A 208 -13.38 -11.12 -2.84
N GLY A 209 -14.10 -10.30 -2.08
CA GLY A 209 -14.97 -9.26 -2.63
C GLY A 209 -14.19 -7.98 -2.83
N VAL A 210 -14.19 -7.47 -4.05
CA VAL A 210 -13.46 -6.25 -4.41
C VAL A 210 -14.47 -5.18 -4.80
N PHE A 211 -14.65 -4.17 -3.95
CA PHE A 211 -15.49 -3.00 -4.26
C PHE A 211 -14.72 -2.03 -5.15
N ASP A 212 -14.86 -2.22 -6.47
CA ASP A 212 -14.11 -1.56 -7.54
C ASP A 212 -12.57 -1.80 -7.44
N GLU A 213 -11.91 -2.09 -8.55
CA GLU A 213 -10.45 -2.39 -8.57
C GLU A 213 -9.60 -1.15 -8.84
N GLY A 214 -8.32 -1.21 -8.45
CA GLY A 214 -7.31 -0.23 -8.88
C GLY A 214 -7.42 1.13 -8.18
N CYS A 215 -7.58 1.12 -6.84
CA CYS A 215 -7.54 2.33 -6.02
C CYS A 215 -6.39 3.23 -6.43
N MET A 216 -6.71 4.50 -6.69
CA MET A 216 -5.73 5.52 -7.09
C MET A 216 -4.81 5.10 -8.26
N GLY A 217 -5.28 4.23 -9.15
CA GLY A 217 -4.48 3.75 -10.28
C GLY A 217 -3.25 2.92 -9.90
N MET A 218 -3.26 2.29 -8.71
CA MET A 218 -2.25 1.32 -8.26
C MET A 218 -2.31 0.06 -9.11
N TYR A 219 -1.62 0.09 -10.26
CA TYR A 219 -1.59 -1.04 -11.17
C TYR A 219 -0.96 -2.32 -10.56
N ASN A 220 -0.04 -2.15 -9.60
CA ASN A 220 0.58 -3.23 -8.85
C ASN A 220 -0.38 -3.96 -7.90
N ALA A 221 -1.44 -3.27 -7.46
CA ALA A 221 -2.42 -3.77 -6.50
C ALA A 221 -3.50 -4.64 -7.15
N ILE A 222 -3.63 -4.60 -8.47
CA ILE A 222 -4.53 -5.47 -9.24
C ILE A 222 -3.77 -6.77 -9.56
N ILE A 223 -4.37 -7.93 -9.37
CA ILE A 223 -3.84 -9.24 -9.78
C ILE A 223 -4.78 -9.83 -10.83
N ASP A 224 -4.23 -10.35 -11.92
CA ASP A 224 -5.05 -10.96 -12.97
C ASP A 224 -5.68 -12.27 -12.45
N ASP A 225 -6.93 -12.56 -12.84
CA ASP A 225 -7.65 -13.77 -12.38
C ASP A 225 -6.89 -15.06 -12.67
N GLU A 226 -6.16 -15.11 -13.79
CA GLU A 226 -5.31 -16.25 -14.18
C GLU A 226 -4.12 -16.49 -13.24
N LEU A 227 -3.78 -15.52 -12.39
CA LEU A 227 -2.80 -15.68 -11.32
C LEU A 227 -3.45 -16.05 -9.98
N LEU A 228 -4.69 -15.62 -9.72
CA LEU A 228 -5.41 -15.92 -8.47
C LEU A 228 -6.12 -17.28 -8.48
N ASN A 229 -6.81 -17.62 -9.56
CA ASN A 229 -7.63 -18.82 -9.65
C ASN A 229 -6.80 -20.10 -9.39
N PRO A 230 -5.55 -20.25 -9.91
CA PRO A 230 -4.73 -21.43 -9.63
C PRO A 230 -4.37 -21.61 -8.15
N ILE A 231 -4.31 -20.54 -7.36
CA ILE A 231 -4.06 -20.61 -5.91
C ILE A 231 -5.34 -20.79 -5.09
N GLY A 232 -6.48 -21.00 -5.76
CA GLY A 232 -7.77 -21.24 -5.12
C GLY A 232 -8.53 -19.98 -4.70
N VAL A 233 -8.09 -18.79 -5.11
CA VAL A 233 -8.72 -17.52 -4.78
C VAL A 233 -9.48 -16.97 -6.00
N TYR A 234 -10.75 -16.60 -5.81
CA TYR A 234 -11.61 -16.03 -6.84
C TYR A 234 -12.14 -14.67 -6.41
N LYS A 235 -12.40 -13.79 -7.38
CA LYS A 235 -12.93 -12.44 -7.12
C LYS A 235 -14.44 -12.40 -7.28
N GLU A 236 -15.12 -11.87 -6.27
CA GLU A 236 -16.43 -11.27 -6.43
C GLU A 236 -16.25 -9.78 -6.74
N ARG A 237 -16.74 -9.33 -7.90
CA ARG A 237 -16.56 -7.95 -8.36
C ARG A 237 -17.74 -7.12 -7.94
N LEU A 238 -17.55 -6.35 -6.89
CA LEU A 238 -18.57 -5.51 -6.27
C LEU A 238 -18.40 -4.06 -6.73
N SER A 239 -19.49 -3.29 -6.69
CA SER A 239 -19.44 -1.85 -6.97
C SER A 239 -19.57 -1.05 -5.68
N GLN A 240 -18.77 0.00 -5.51
CA GLN A 240 -18.95 0.93 -4.39
C GLN A 240 -20.32 1.62 -4.41
N SER A 241 -20.97 1.71 -5.57
CA SER A 241 -22.35 2.19 -5.66
C SER A 241 -23.35 1.26 -4.94
N ALA A 242 -23.11 -0.05 -4.94
CA ALA A 242 -23.91 -1.02 -4.21
C ALA A 242 -23.65 -0.91 -2.69
N LEU A 243 -22.38 -0.69 -2.29
CA LEU A 243 -22.05 -0.40 -0.89
C LEU A 243 -22.80 0.84 -0.39
N TRP A 244 -22.74 1.94 -1.15
CA TRP A 244 -23.47 3.16 -0.81
C TRP A 244 -24.98 2.94 -0.76
N ALA A 245 -25.55 2.21 -1.73
CA ALA A 245 -26.98 1.89 -1.74
C ALA A 245 -27.40 1.09 -0.50
N GLU A 246 -26.59 0.12 -0.07
CA GLU A 246 -26.84 -0.63 1.16
C GLU A 246 -26.72 0.27 2.40
N MET A 247 -25.73 1.15 2.47
CA MET A 247 -25.57 2.10 3.59
C MET A 247 -26.83 2.94 3.81
N LEU A 248 -27.51 3.35 2.74
CA LEU A 248 -28.76 4.12 2.81
C LEU A 248 -29.92 3.33 3.46
N THR A 249 -29.83 1.99 3.50
CA THR A 249 -30.85 1.13 4.11
C THR A 249 -30.59 0.83 5.59
N VAL A 250 -29.38 1.11 6.09
CA VAL A 250 -29.03 0.88 7.49
C VAL A 250 -29.71 1.91 8.38
N ASP A 251 -30.40 1.44 9.41
CA ASP A 251 -31.09 2.28 10.38
C ASP A 251 -30.09 3.07 11.25
N ASP A 252 -30.46 4.30 11.61
CA ASP A 252 -29.61 5.16 12.44
C ASP A 252 -29.38 4.57 13.84
N ALA A 253 -30.36 3.90 14.45
CA ALA A 253 -30.21 3.31 15.77
C ALA A 253 -29.28 2.08 15.75
N GLU A 254 -29.30 1.31 14.66
CA GLU A 254 -28.35 0.20 14.47
C GLU A 254 -26.91 0.73 14.33
N ALA A 255 -26.73 1.78 13.54
CA ALA A 255 -25.45 2.46 13.39
C ALA A 255 -24.96 3.08 14.72
N ASP A 256 -25.84 3.73 15.48
CA ASP A 256 -25.49 4.33 16.77
C ASP A 256 -25.12 3.27 17.83
N ALA A 257 -25.69 2.06 17.75
CA ALA A 257 -25.32 0.94 18.62
C ALA A 257 -23.87 0.46 18.40
N VAL A 258 -23.38 0.51 17.16
CA VAL A 258 -21.96 0.28 16.84
C VAL A 258 -21.09 1.32 17.55
N GLY A 259 -21.47 2.61 17.45
CA GLY A 259 -20.78 3.70 18.13
C GLY A 259 -20.75 3.54 19.66
N GLN A 260 -21.88 3.19 20.27
CA GLN A 260 -21.96 2.95 21.72
C GLN A 260 -21.04 1.81 22.14
N TRP A 261 -21.03 0.70 21.39
CA TRP A 261 -20.12 -0.42 21.68
C TRP A 261 -18.66 0.02 21.67
N LEU A 262 -18.24 0.87 20.71
CA LEU A 262 -16.86 1.37 20.64
C LEU A 262 -16.49 2.24 21.84
N LEU A 263 -17.41 3.09 22.30
CA LEU A 263 -17.24 3.89 23.51
C LEU A 263 -17.13 3.00 24.75
N ASP A 264 -17.99 1.98 24.85
CA ASP A 264 -17.99 1.02 25.96
C ASP A 264 -16.70 0.16 25.97
N ALA A 265 -16.14 -0.13 24.79
CA ALA A 265 -14.84 -0.78 24.63
C ALA A 265 -13.64 0.14 24.96
N GLY A 266 -13.88 1.44 25.19
CA GLY A 266 -12.90 2.42 25.64
C GLY A 266 -12.33 3.32 24.54
N MET A 267 -12.76 3.20 23.28
CA MET A 267 -12.33 4.09 22.22
C MET A 267 -12.86 5.51 22.46
N THR A 268 -12.04 6.51 22.16
CA THR A 268 -12.42 7.92 22.28
C THR A 268 -12.46 8.59 20.91
N PHE A 269 -13.21 9.68 20.75
CA PHE A 269 -13.32 10.43 19.49
C PHE A 269 -13.10 11.92 19.74
N ARG A 270 -12.28 12.58 18.91
CA ARG A 270 -12.07 14.03 18.98
C ARG A 270 -13.17 14.76 18.21
N LEU A 271 -14.34 14.85 18.84
CA LEU A 271 -15.51 15.45 18.23
C LEU A 271 -15.47 16.98 18.22
N GLY A 272 -15.97 17.55 17.12
CA GLY A 272 -16.26 18.96 16.95
C GLY A 272 -17.60 19.15 16.23
N THR A 273 -17.76 20.29 15.56
CA THR A 273 -19.00 20.72 14.90
C THR A 273 -18.82 21.08 13.43
N ASP A 274 -17.60 21.33 12.96
CA ASP A 274 -17.31 21.63 11.55
C ASP A 274 -16.77 20.41 10.81
N GLU A 275 -17.58 19.75 9.98
CA GLU A 275 -17.17 18.56 9.20
C GLU A 275 -15.98 18.81 8.26
N ALA A 276 -15.76 20.06 7.85
CA ALA A 276 -14.65 20.41 6.98
C ALA A 276 -13.29 20.29 7.69
N THR A 277 -13.23 20.47 9.01
CA THR A 277 -11.97 20.56 9.77
C THR A 277 -11.93 19.71 11.03
N GLU A 278 -13.08 19.27 11.54
CA GLU A 278 -13.27 18.48 12.76
C GLU A 278 -14.04 17.19 12.46
N LEU A 279 -13.92 16.20 13.34
CA LEU A 279 -14.70 14.96 13.25
C LEU A 279 -16.08 15.20 13.89
N THR A 280 -17.15 14.78 13.24
CA THR A 280 -18.52 14.92 13.78
C THR A 280 -19.18 13.58 14.04
N ALA A 281 -20.21 13.58 14.89
CA ALA A 281 -21.05 12.41 15.13
C ALA A 281 -21.78 11.94 13.85
N ALA A 282 -22.13 12.87 12.95
CA ALA A 282 -22.74 12.55 11.68
C ALA A 282 -21.78 11.78 10.76
N GLN A 283 -20.51 12.19 10.70
CA GLN A 283 -19.49 11.44 9.95
C GLN A 283 -19.29 10.03 10.52
N LEU A 284 -19.22 9.90 11.85
CA LEU A 284 -19.12 8.60 12.51
C LEU A 284 -20.30 7.67 12.19
N ARG A 285 -21.53 8.19 12.24
CA ARG A 285 -22.71 7.40 11.90
C ARG A 285 -22.63 6.81 10.50
N TRP A 286 -22.18 7.58 9.51
CA TRP A 286 -22.00 7.05 8.16
C TRP A 286 -20.94 5.95 8.08
N GLN A 287 -19.84 6.06 8.83
CA GLN A 287 -18.85 4.98 8.90
C GLN A 287 -19.41 3.71 9.58
N TYR A 288 -20.24 3.86 10.60
CA TYR A 288 -20.94 2.72 11.21
C TYR A 288 -21.90 2.05 10.23
N LYS A 289 -22.63 2.84 9.43
CA LYS A 289 -23.46 2.31 8.34
C LYS A 289 -22.64 1.56 7.30
N MET A 290 -21.46 2.08 6.94
CA MET A 290 -20.54 1.41 6.02
C MET A 290 -20.06 0.07 6.58
N TYR A 291 -19.68 0.02 7.85
CA TYR A 291 -19.28 -1.21 8.54
C TYR A 291 -20.39 -2.28 8.51
N ILE A 292 -21.64 -1.90 8.83
CA ILE A 292 -22.80 -2.80 8.78
C ILE A 292 -23.08 -3.26 7.34
N ALA A 293 -23.10 -2.34 6.39
CA ALA A 293 -23.35 -2.61 4.99
C ALA A 293 -22.32 -3.56 4.38
N ALA A 294 -21.02 -3.32 4.63
CA ALA A 294 -19.94 -4.17 4.17
C ALA A 294 -20.07 -5.60 4.70
N LEU A 295 -20.44 -5.78 5.97
CA LEU A 295 -20.64 -7.11 6.55
C LEU A 295 -21.84 -7.84 5.95
N ARG A 296 -22.96 -7.14 5.74
CA ARG A 296 -24.16 -7.75 5.14
C ARG A 296 -23.93 -8.15 3.69
N ILE A 297 -23.29 -7.29 2.90
CA ILE A 297 -22.91 -7.65 1.52
C ILE A 297 -21.92 -8.82 1.55
N SER A 298 -20.92 -8.77 2.43
CA SER A 298 -19.96 -9.87 2.55
C SER A 298 -20.64 -11.20 2.89
N ASP A 299 -21.68 -11.13 3.71
CA ASP A 299 -22.48 -12.29 4.09
C ASP A 299 -23.33 -12.83 2.94
N ASP A 300 -23.99 -11.94 2.19
CA ASP A 300 -24.84 -12.29 1.05
C ASP A 300 -24.06 -13.04 -0.04
N PHE A 301 -22.80 -12.63 -0.27
CA PHE A 301 -21.92 -13.23 -1.27
C PHE A 301 -20.99 -14.33 -0.72
N GLY A 302 -21.01 -14.57 0.60
CA GLY A 302 -20.16 -15.58 1.23
C GLY A 302 -18.66 -15.27 1.11
N LEU A 303 -18.27 -14.01 1.28
CA LEU A 303 -16.88 -13.58 1.11
C LEU A 303 -15.97 -14.07 2.24
N ASP A 304 -14.76 -14.46 1.88
CA ASP A 304 -13.67 -14.80 2.81
C ASP A 304 -12.77 -13.61 3.15
N ALA A 305 -12.76 -12.59 2.30
CA ALA A 305 -12.11 -11.30 2.54
C ALA A 305 -12.83 -10.22 1.72
N VAL A 306 -12.72 -8.95 2.13
CA VAL A 306 -13.37 -7.83 1.43
C VAL A 306 -12.46 -6.62 1.37
N GLY A 307 -12.41 -5.93 0.23
CA GLY A 307 -11.61 -4.72 0.07
C GLY A 307 -12.45 -3.59 -0.46
N ILE A 308 -12.34 -2.44 0.18
CA ILE A 308 -13.00 -1.21 -0.24
C ILE A 308 -11.97 -0.36 -0.97
N GLN A 309 -12.22 -0.02 -2.24
CA GLN A 309 -11.36 0.90 -2.97
C GLN A 309 -11.34 2.28 -2.28
N TYR A 310 -12.53 2.79 -1.97
CA TYR A 310 -12.85 4.12 -1.44
C TYR A 310 -12.39 5.29 -2.34
N GLN A 311 -11.09 5.33 -2.69
CA GLN A 311 -10.45 6.34 -3.53
C GLN A 311 -10.25 5.80 -4.96
N GLN A 312 -10.98 6.24 -5.98
CA GLN A 312 -11.91 7.36 -6.03
C GLN A 312 -13.36 6.87 -6.22
N GLY A 313 -14.31 7.79 -6.12
CA GLY A 313 -15.74 7.48 -6.24
C GLY A 313 -16.46 7.62 -4.90
N LEU A 314 -16.29 6.66 -3.99
CA LEU A 314 -17.02 6.66 -2.71
C LEU A 314 -16.63 7.85 -1.81
N LYS A 315 -15.40 8.36 -1.92
CA LYS A 315 -14.95 9.57 -1.21
C LYS A 315 -15.77 10.84 -1.45
N ASP A 316 -16.57 10.86 -2.53
CA ASP A 316 -17.43 11.99 -2.91
C ASP A 316 -18.86 11.83 -2.37
N LEU A 317 -19.17 10.69 -1.72
CA LEU A 317 -20.50 10.34 -1.22
C LEU A 317 -20.53 10.11 0.30
N SER A 318 -19.45 9.57 0.87
CA SER A 318 -19.36 9.18 2.27
C SER A 318 -18.04 9.61 2.91
N PRO A 319 -18.01 9.84 4.23
CA PRO A 319 -16.77 9.83 5.01
C PRO A 319 -15.93 8.56 4.78
N ALA A 320 -14.63 8.66 5.09
CA ALA A 320 -13.61 7.65 4.85
C ALA A 320 -13.97 6.27 5.41
N SER A 321 -13.56 5.21 4.72
CA SER A 321 -13.82 3.83 5.13
C SER A 321 -13.00 3.39 6.35
N ASP A 322 -11.93 4.12 6.70
CA ASP A 322 -10.91 3.71 7.67
C ASP A 322 -11.44 3.05 8.95
N LEU A 323 -12.43 3.64 9.61
CA LEU A 323 -12.98 3.07 10.85
C LEU A 323 -13.60 1.69 10.58
N ALA A 324 -14.37 1.54 9.50
CA ALA A 324 -14.93 0.25 9.13
C ALA A 324 -13.82 -0.77 8.82
N GLU A 325 -12.80 -0.36 8.05
CA GLU A 325 -11.70 -1.23 7.61
C GLU A 325 -10.90 -1.81 8.79
N GLY A 326 -10.53 -0.97 9.76
CA GLY A 326 -9.82 -1.43 10.95
C GLY A 326 -10.69 -2.31 11.86
N LEU A 327 -12.01 -2.07 11.92
CA LEU A 327 -12.93 -2.93 12.68
C LEU A 327 -13.12 -4.30 12.03
N LEU A 328 -13.16 -4.39 10.69
CA LEU A 328 -13.28 -5.65 9.97
C LEU A 328 -12.08 -6.58 10.24
N ASN A 329 -10.87 -6.01 10.27
CA ASN A 329 -9.63 -6.74 10.56
C ASN A 329 -9.44 -7.13 12.03
N ASN A 330 -10.34 -6.73 12.95
CA ASN A 330 -10.21 -7.02 14.37
C ASN A 330 -11.15 -8.15 14.79
N VAL A 331 -10.69 -9.08 15.65
CA VAL A 331 -11.54 -10.16 16.17
C VAL A 331 -12.63 -9.63 17.10
N ALA A 332 -12.25 -8.77 18.05
CA ALA A 332 -13.19 -8.13 18.96
C ALA A 332 -13.79 -6.91 18.28
N ARG A 333 -15.06 -6.98 17.85
CA ARG A 333 -15.68 -5.93 17.04
C ARG A 333 -17.16 -5.75 17.38
N PRO A 334 -17.77 -4.58 17.07
CA PRO A 334 -19.20 -4.37 17.29
C PRO A 334 -20.04 -5.44 16.56
N PRO A 335 -21.01 -6.08 17.23
CA PRO A 335 -21.82 -7.13 16.62
C PRO A 335 -22.74 -6.57 15.54
N VAL A 336 -22.86 -7.28 14.42
CA VAL A 336 -23.80 -7.00 13.34
C VAL A 336 -24.55 -8.28 13.01
N THR A 337 -25.87 -8.20 12.86
CA THR A 337 -26.68 -9.38 12.53
C THR A 337 -26.85 -9.56 11.02
N SER A 338 -27.07 -10.81 10.61
CA SER A 338 -27.56 -11.14 9.27
C SER A 338 -28.87 -10.39 8.96
N ARG A 339 -29.21 -10.27 7.68
CA ARG A 339 -30.41 -9.55 7.22
C ARG A 339 -31.72 -10.06 7.85
N ASP A 340 -31.79 -11.35 8.12
CA ASP A 340 -32.93 -12.00 8.77
C ASP A 340 -32.89 -11.92 10.32
N GLY A 341 -31.82 -11.35 10.89
CA GLY A 341 -31.61 -11.24 12.33
C GLY A 341 -31.23 -12.56 13.02
N ALA A 342 -31.01 -13.66 12.28
CA ALA A 342 -30.85 -14.99 12.87
C ALA A 342 -29.48 -15.25 13.50
N ARG A 343 -28.44 -14.55 13.06
CA ARG A 343 -27.05 -14.78 13.51
C ARG A 343 -26.24 -13.50 13.59
N VAL A 344 -25.26 -13.47 14.49
CA VAL A 344 -24.21 -12.45 14.51
C VAL A 344 -23.16 -12.83 13.45
N LEU A 345 -22.87 -11.91 12.53
CA LEU A 345 -21.94 -12.09 11.44
C LEU A 345 -20.50 -12.14 11.97
N TRP A 346 -19.68 -13.10 11.50
CA TRP A 346 -18.32 -13.39 12.01
C TRP A 346 -18.15 -13.20 13.52
N ASP A 347 -19.04 -13.79 14.33
CA ASP A 347 -18.92 -13.73 15.80
C ASP A 347 -17.58 -14.35 16.25
N GLY A 348 -16.85 -13.61 17.10
CA GLY A 348 -15.51 -13.96 17.55
C GLY A 348 -14.47 -14.17 16.44
N ARG A 349 -14.67 -13.59 15.25
CA ARG A 349 -13.78 -13.72 14.10
C ARG A 349 -13.59 -12.38 13.38
N ALA A 350 -12.38 -12.14 12.88
CA ALA A 350 -12.12 -11.06 11.93
C ALA A 350 -12.67 -11.44 10.55
N LEU A 351 -13.10 -10.45 9.77
CA LEU A 351 -13.28 -10.56 8.32
C LEU A 351 -12.08 -9.87 7.67
N PRO A 352 -11.11 -10.62 7.11
CA PRO A 352 -9.93 -10.03 6.49
C PRO A 352 -10.32 -8.90 5.53
N HIS A 353 -9.81 -7.71 5.80
CA HIS A 353 -10.02 -6.53 4.98
C HIS A 353 -8.70 -6.08 4.36
N PHE A 354 -8.73 -5.77 3.07
CA PHE A 354 -7.58 -5.27 2.32
C PHE A 354 -7.86 -3.85 1.84
N ASN A 355 -7.26 -2.88 2.54
CA ASN A 355 -7.46 -1.46 2.27
C ASN A 355 -7.07 -1.11 0.83
N GLU A 356 -7.75 -0.10 0.28
CA GLU A 356 -7.51 0.38 -1.08
C GLU A 356 -7.71 -0.71 -2.15
N ALA A 357 -8.50 -1.75 -1.83
CA ALA A 357 -8.69 -2.91 -2.70
C ALA A 357 -7.35 -3.53 -3.19
N ASP A 358 -6.30 -3.51 -2.38
CA ASP A 358 -5.01 -4.13 -2.72
C ASP A 358 -5.08 -5.66 -2.67
N GLU A 359 -5.13 -6.30 -3.84
CA GLU A 359 -5.33 -7.73 -3.96
C GLU A 359 -4.10 -8.54 -3.55
N GLY A 360 -2.90 -7.94 -3.57
CA GLY A 360 -1.72 -8.56 -2.96
C GLY A 360 -1.90 -8.72 -1.45
N VAL A 361 -2.52 -7.73 -0.80
CA VAL A 361 -2.90 -7.82 0.60
C VAL A 361 -4.10 -8.74 0.80
N ALA A 362 -5.06 -8.80 -0.14
CA ALA A 362 -6.19 -9.73 -0.04
C ALA A 362 -5.73 -11.19 0.11
N VAL A 363 -4.82 -11.63 -0.76
CA VAL A 363 -4.24 -12.98 -0.70
C VAL A 363 -3.49 -13.19 0.61
N ASP A 364 -2.64 -12.24 0.99
CA ASP A 364 -1.82 -12.31 2.18
C ASP A 364 -2.64 -12.35 3.48
N ALA A 365 -3.58 -11.43 3.64
CA ALA A 365 -4.44 -11.31 4.81
C ALA A 365 -5.33 -12.55 4.96
N HIS A 366 -5.87 -13.09 3.86
CA HIS A 366 -6.64 -14.33 3.88
C HIS A 366 -5.79 -15.53 4.33
N VAL A 367 -4.59 -15.70 3.77
CA VAL A 367 -3.64 -16.76 4.16
C VAL A 367 -3.23 -16.60 5.63
N THR A 368 -2.89 -15.39 6.05
CA THR A 368 -2.51 -15.06 7.43
C THR A 368 -3.63 -15.40 8.40
N ASN A 369 -4.86 -15.03 8.08
CA ASN A 369 -6.03 -15.30 8.91
C ASN A 369 -6.22 -16.81 9.14
N ARG A 370 -6.11 -17.63 8.09
CA ARG A 370 -6.19 -19.10 8.20
C ARG A 370 -5.08 -19.67 9.08
N ILE A 371 -3.84 -19.24 8.86
CA ILE A 371 -2.67 -19.74 9.60
C ILE A 371 -2.78 -19.36 11.08
N TRP A 372 -2.96 -18.07 11.39
CA TRP A 372 -2.99 -17.60 12.77
C TRP A 372 -4.15 -18.23 13.53
N THR A 373 -5.32 -18.34 12.92
CA THR A 373 -6.47 -19.04 13.52
C THR A 373 -6.13 -20.50 13.82
N ALA A 374 -5.54 -21.24 12.87
CA ALA A 374 -5.18 -22.64 13.06
C ALA A 374 -4.10 -22.84 14.14
N MET A 375 -3.23 -21.84 14.34
CA MET A 375 -2.22 -21.83 15.40
C MET A 375 -2.75 -21.35 16.75
N GLY A 376 -4.02 -20.94 16.85
CA GLY A 376 -4.61 -20.38 18.07
C GLY A 376 -4.08 -18.98 18.42
N LEU A 377 -3.60 -18.23 17.42
CA LEU A 377 -3.12 -16.86 17.54
C LEU A 377 -4.21 -15.87 17.14
N ASP A 378 -4.05 -14.59 17.49
CA ASP A 378 -4.93 -13.51 17.02
C ASP A 378 -4.70 -13.26 15.52
N PRO A 379 -5.66 -13.58 14.62
CA PRO A 379 -5.49 -13.45 13.18
C PRO A 379 -5.60 -12.01 12.68
N ALA A 380 -5.80 -11.02 13.56
CA ALA A 380 -5.84 -9.62 13.17
C ALA A 380 -4.54 -9.22 12.46
N THR A 381 -4.71 -8.71 11.24
CA THR A 381 -3.63 -8.31 10.33
C THR A 381 -4.00 -6.99 9.69
N THR A 382 -3.02 -6.24 9.22
CA THR A 382 -3.28 -5.01 8.48
C THR A 382 -2.12 -4.70 7.55
N LEU A 383 -2.42 -3.99 6.47
CA LEU A 383 -1.36 -3.44 5.65
C LEU A 383 -0.78 -2.18 6.30
N HIS A 384 0.43 -1.80 5.94
CA HIS A 384 1.00 -0.48 6.19
C HIS A 384 1.65 0.04 4.92
N ASP A 385 1.58 1.36 4.72
CA ASP A 385 2.48 2.03 3.80
C ASP A 385 3.90 2.01 4.35
N VAL A 386 4.86 1.74 3.47
CA VAL A 386 6.28 1.98 3.72
C VAL A 386 6.53 3.49 3.58
N ARG A 387 6.31 4.24 4.67
CA ARG A 387 6.25 5.69 4.61
C ARG A 387 7.64 6.34 4.57
N TRP A 388 8.46 6.11 5.58
CA TRP A 388 9.86 6.57 5.68
C TRP A 388 10.55 5.94 6.91
N GLY A 389 11.77 6.34 7.24
CA GLY A 389 12.47 5.91 8.45
C GLY A 389 13.73 6.72 8.71
N GLU A 390 14.38 6.47 9.84
CA GLU A 390 15.68 7.08 10.16
C GLU A 390 16.39 6.27 11.25
N ASN A 391 17.70 6.50 11.39
CA ASN A 391 18.47 5.88 12.46
C ASN A 391 18.07 6.48 13.82
N TYR A 392 17.78 5.62 14.79
CA TYR A 392 17.49 5.95 16.18
C TYR A 392 18.20 4.94 17.08
N ASP A 393 19.01 5.43 18.04
CA ASP A 393 19.77 4.60 18.99
C ASP A 393 20.58 3.44 18.37
N GLY A 394 21.10 3.64 17.17
CA GLY A 394 21.94 2.66 16.46
C GLY A 394 21.19 1.67 15.57
N GLU A 395 19.86 1.76 15.50
CA GLU A 395 19.02 0.95 14.62
C GLU A 395 18.28 1.82 13.60
N PHE A 396 18.02 1.28 12.40
CA PHE A 396 17.17 1.97 11.43
C PHE A 396 15.70 1.64 11.73
N VAL A 397 14.94 2.65 12.18
CA VAL A 397 13.54 2.49 12.58
C VAL A 397 12.64 3.05 11.49
N TRP A 398 11.86 2.15 10.87
CA TRP A 398 10.83 2.48 9.90
C TRP A 398 9.59 3.06 10.58
N VAL A 399 8.97 4.02 9.90
CA VAL A 399 7.60 4.46 10.12
C VAL A 399 6.72 3.72 9.12
N TRP A 400 6.00 2.72 9.61
CA TRP A 400 4.95 2.01 8.88
C TRP A 400 3.62 2.60 9.29
N GLU A 401 2.90 3.19 8.35
CA GLU A 401 1.77 4.08 8.65
C GLU A 401 0.71 3.95 7.57
N ILE A 402 -0.26 3.07 7.79
CA ILE A 402 -1.41 2.94 6.88
C ILE A 402 -2.22 4.24 6.84
N SER A 403 -2.80 4.52 5.67
CA SER A 403 -3.60 5.69 5.34
C SER A 403 -4.95 5.83 6.07
N GLY A 404 -5.09 5.32 7.30
CA GLY A 404 -6.30 5.54 8.10
C GLY A 404 -6.39 4.72 9.39
N SER A 405 -6.33 3.40 9.33
CA SER A 405 -6.68 2.55 10.48
C SER A 405 -5.96 1.22 10.52
N VAL A 406 -5.62 0.80 11.73
CA VAL A 406 -5.20 -0.57 12.07
C VAL A 406 -6.28 -1.25 12.91
N PRO A 407 -6.34 -2.60 12.98
CA PRO A 407 -7.18 -3.27 13.95
C PRO A 407 -6.78 -2.85 15.37
N PRO A 408 -7.73 -2.50 16.24
CA PRO A 408 -7.43 -2.03 17.60
C PRO A 408 -6.56 -2.98 18.40
N SER A 409 -6.59 -4.30 18.16
CA SER A 409 -5.68 -5.22 18.84
C SER A 409 -4.21 -4.88 18.60
N HIS A 410 -3.85 -4.28 17.45
CA HIS A 410 -2.49 -3.82 17.11
C HIS A 410 -2.00 -2.66 17.95
N LEU A 411 -2.88 -1.90 18.59
CA LEU A 411 -2.54 -0.71 19.36
C LEU A 411 -2.17 -1.02 20.81
N THR A 412 -1.25 -0.22 21.35
CA THR A 412 -0.99 -0.21 22.80
C THR A 412 -2.27 0.16 23.54
N GLY A 413 -2.80 -0.74 24.37
CA GLY A 413 -4.05 -0.52 25.10
C GLY A 413 -5.33 -0.87 24.33
N GLY A 414 -5.24 -1.49 23.15
CA GLY A 414 -6.42 -1.91 22.39
C GLY A 414 -7.30 -0.71 21.98
N TYR A 415 -8.62 -0.88 22.10
CA TYR A 415 -9.57 0.21 21.91
C TYR A 415 -9.32 1.43 22.83
N ALA A 416 -8.90 1.21 24.07
CA ALA A 416 -8.61 2.32 25.00
C ALA A 416 -7.38 3.15 24.60
N GLY A 417 -6.49 2.59 23.78
CA GLY A 417 -5.38 3.32 23.17
C GLY A 417 -5.72 3.98 21.83
N ALA A 418 -6.93 3.75 21.32
CA ALA A 418 -7.40 4.28 20.05
C ALA A 418 -8.14 5.61 20.23
N VAL A 419 -7.83 6.56 19.35
CA VAL A 419 -8.55 7.84 19.27
C VAL A 419 -9.02 8.07 17.84
N GLY A 420 -10.30 8.33 17.66
CA GLY A 420 -10.85 8.75 16.39
C GLY A 420 -10.49 10.21 16.07
N TRP A 421 -9.70 10.42 15.03
CA TRP A 421 -9.38 11.74 14.48
C TRP A 421 -10.05 11.89 13.13
N ARG A 422 -10.40 13.12 12.76
CA ARG A 422 -10.82 13.41 11.38
C ARG A 422 -9.64 13.10 10.44
N GLN A 423 -9.92 12.39 9.35
CA GLN A 423 -9.01 12.27 8.21
C GLN A 423 -8.54 13.63 7.70
N ASP A 424 -7.46 13.65 6.94
CA ASP A 424 -6.88 14.90 6.41
C ASP A 424 -7.75 15.49 5.29
N PRO A 425 -8.15 16.79 5.36
CA PRO A 425 -9.01 17.43 4.36
C PRO A 425 -8.37 17.61 2.98
N VAL A 426 -7.04 17.49 2.85
CA VAL A 426 -6.33 17.52 1.56
C VAL A 426 -6.72 16.31 0.72
N TYR A 427 -6.90 15.15 1.35
CA TYR A 427 -7.14 13.87 0.69
C TYR A 427 -8.61 13.42 0.81
N PHE A 428 -9.24 13.68 1.97
CA PHE A 428 -10.56 13.17 2.36
C PHE A 428 -11.50 14.35 2.61
N PRO A 429 -12.20 14.87 1.58
CA PRO A 429 -13.03 16.06 1.71
C PRO A 429 -14.19 15.88 2.69
N LEU A 430 -14.80 14.69 2.73
CA LEU A 430 -15.90 14.36 3.65
C LEU A 430 -15.42 13.86 5.02
N GLY A 431 -14.11 13.89 5.30
CA GLY A 431 -13.54 13.48 6.58
C GLY A 431 -13.83 12.02 6.89
N GLY A 432 -14.25 11.75 8.14
CA GLY A 432 -14.35 10.40 8.70
C GLY A 432 -13.28 10.16 9.76
N SER A 433 -13.60 9.29 10.72
CA SER A 433 -12.70 8.90 11.78
C SER A 433 -11.68 7.88 11.28
N THR A 434 -10.43 8.12 11.64
CA THR A 434 -9.36 7.13 11.67
C THR A 434 -9.47 6.25 12.91
N ILE A 435 -8.66 5.19 12.99
CA ILE A 435 -8.28 4.53 14.25
C ILE A 435 -6.83 4.91 14.52
N LYS A 436 -6.62 6.10 15.10
CA LYS A 436 -5.28 6.54 15.50
C LYS A 436 -4.84 5.82 16.76
N GLY A 437 -3.58 5.37 16.76
CA GLY A 437 -2.86 4.98 17.97
C GLY A 437 -1.40 4.68 17.67
N VAL A 438 -0.66 4.27 18.70
CA VAL A 438 0.71 3.75 18.56
C VAL A 438 0.64 2.23 18.64
N CYS A 439 1.14 1.56 17.60
CA CYS A 439 1.19 0.10 17.59
C CYS A 439 2.02 -0.43 18.76
N ARG A 440 1.59 -1.54 19.37
CA ARG A 440 2.26 -2.12 20.53
C ARG A 440 3.62 -2.69 20.15
N PRO A 441 4.64 -2.63 21.03
CA PRO A 441 5.87 -3.34 20.78
C PRO A 441 5.62 -4.86 20.73
N GLY A 442 6.33 -5.57 19.87
CA GLY A 442 6.16 -7.01 19.73
C GLY A 442 6.81 -7.61 18.49
N GLU A 443 6.72 -8.94 18.39
CA GLU A 443 7.30 -9.73 17.31
C GLU A 443 6.33 -9.82 16.13
N VAL A 444 6.80 -9.49 14.92
CA VAL A 444 5.96 -9.35 13.73
C VAL A 444 6.49 -10.20 12.59
N VAL A 445 5.61 -10.95 11.93
CA VAL A 445 5.87 -11.49 10.59
C VAL A 445 5.33 -10.47 9.60
N TRP A 446 6.20 -9.97 8.72
CA TRP A 446 5.78 -9.10 7.62
C TRP A 446 5.84 -9.86 6.30
N SER A 447 4.99 -9.46 5.37
CA SER A 447 4.93 -10.10 4.07
C SER A 447 4.35 -9.20 2.99
N ARG A 448 4.66 -9.53 1.74
CA ARG A 448 4.04 -8.91 0.58
C ARG A 448 3.91 -9.88 -0.57
N VAL A 449 2.67 -10.13 -1.02
CA VAL A 449 2.39 -10.79 -2.29
C VAL A 449 2.42 -9.77 -3.43
N PHE A 450 3.09 -10.09 -4.53
CA PHE A 450 3.21 -9.21 -5.70
C PHE A 450 3.33 -10.01 -7.01
N VAL A 451 3.16 -9.32 -8.13
CA VAL A 451 3.30 -9.89 -9.47
C VAL A 451 4.62 -9.44 -10.07
N GLN A 452 5.41 -10.39 -10.55
CA GLN A 452 6.63 -10.14 -11.32
C GLN A 452 6.83 -11.27 -12.33
N GLY A 453 7.29 -10.95 -13.54
CA GLY A 453 7.59 -11.97 -14.55
C GLY A 453 6.41 -12.87 -14.93
N GLY A 454 5.16 -12.37 -14.78
CA GLY A 454 3.95 -13.14 -15.05
C GLY A 454 3.64 -14.23 -14.02
N ALA A 455 4.19 -14.14 -12.80
CA ALA A 455 3.93 -15.08 -11.71
C ALA A 455 3.63 -14.33 -10.40
N LEU A 456 3.03 -15.04 -9.44
CA LEU A 456 2.92 -14.58 -8.06
C LEU A 456 4.20 -14.86 -7.29
N HIS A 457 4.63 -13.85 -6.55
CA HIS A 457 5.75 -13.90 -5.64
C HIS A 457 5.28 -13.47 -4.25
N VAL A 458 5.99 -13.91 -3.21
CA VAL A 458 5.82 -13.41 -1.85
C VAL A 458 7.18 -13.16 -1.21
N ASP A 459 7.38 -11.94 -0.71
CA ASP A 459 8.49 -11.63 0.20
C ASP A 459 8.00 -11.87 1.63
N LEU A 460 8.77 -12.63 2.42
CA LEU A 460 8.49 -12.97 3.82
C LEU A 460 9.69 -12.60 4.70
N GLY A 461 9.45 -11.96 5.84
CA GLY A 461 10.52 -11.66 6.79
C GLY A 461 10.05 -11.47 8.22
N ARG A 462 11.05 -11.33 9.11
CA ARG A 462 10.85 -11.00 10.53
C ARG A 462 11.07 -9.50 10.76
N ALA A 463 10.31 -8.94 11.69
CA ALA A 463 10.49 -7.60 12.20
C ALA A 463 10.08 -7.53 13.68
N SER A 464 10.53 -6.49 14.37
CA SER A 464 10.00 -6.12 15.69
C SER A 464 9.33 -4.76 15.58
N ALA A 465 8.10 -4.66 16.07
CA ALA A 465 7.51 -3.38 16.42
C ALA A 465 8.17 -2.91 17.72
N VAL A 466 8.72 -1.71 17.74
CA VAL A 466 9.49 -1.17 18.88
C VAL A 466 8.78 0.01 19.52
N ALA A 467 8.95 0.18 20.83
CA ALA A 467 8.48 1.36 21.53
C ALA A 467 9.53 2.48 21.40
N LEU A 468 9.10 3.68 21.05
CA LEU A 468 9.92 4.89 21.09
C LEU A 468 9.39 5.84 22.17
N PRO A 469 10.23 6.72 22.75
CA PRO A 469 9.75 7.75 23.67
C PRO A 469 8.63 8.60 23.06
N ASP A 470 7.69 9.06 23.88
CA ASP A 470 6.52 9.83 23.42
C ASP A 470 6.89 11.04 22.56
N ALA A 471 7.94 11.77 22.94
CA ALA A 471 8.43 12.93 22.19
C ALA A 471 8.90 12.56 20.76
N GLU A 472 9.55 11.40 20.62
CA GLU A 472 10.03 10.91 19.33
C GLU A 472 8.87 10.37 18.49
N THR A 473 7.95 9.63 19.11
CA THR A 473 6.71 9.18 18.46
C THR A 473 5.90 10.37 17.93
N GLN A 474 5.76 11.42 18.74
CA GLN A 474 5.04 12.63 18.36
C GLN A 474 5.72 13.35 17.18
N ARG A 475 7.05 13.53 17.22
CA ARG A 475 7.81 14.13 16.12
C ARG A 475 7.60 13.38 14.81
N ARG A 476 7.65 12.05 14.83
CA ARG A 476 7.44 11.21 13.64
C ARG A 476 6.02 11.30 13.11
N SER A 477 5.02 11.29 13.99
CA SER A 477 3.61 11.44 13.62
C SER A 477 3.31 12.82 13.04
N GLU A 478 3.93 13.89 13.58
CA GLU A 478 3.84 15.26 13.05
C GLU A 478 4.56 15.44 11.71
N ALA A 479 5.61 14.65 11.46
CA ALA A 479 6.35 14.68 10.20
C ALA A 479 5.61 14.03 9.03
N THR A 480 4.53 13.27 9.29
CA THR A 480 3.73 12.55 8.27
C THR A 480 2.27 13.02 8.27
N THR A 481 1.35 12.20 8.77
CA THR A 481 -0.08 12.49 8.85
C THR A 481 -0.58 12.13 10.25
N PRO A 482 -0.68 13.12 11.17
CA PRO A 482 -0.97 12.86 12.58
C PRO A 482 -2.27 12.13 12.87
N ALA A 483 -3.24 12.15 11.95
CA ALA A 483 -4.51 11.44 12.15
C ALA A 483 -4.34 9.91 12.05
N TRP A 484 -3.24 9.40 11.48
CA TRP A 484 -3.06 7.98 11.19
C TRP A 484 -2.38 7.22 12.33
N PRO A 485 -2.58 5.89 12.40
CA PRO A 485 -1.87 5.02 13.34
C PRO A 485 -0.42 4.81 12.90
N ILE A 486 0.48 4.83 13.88
CA ILE A 486 1.92 4.71 13.63
C ILE A 486 2.47 3.39 14.19
N MET A 487 3.25 2.68 13.38
CA MET A 487 4.09 1.58 13.81
C MET A 487 5.56 1.95 13.61
N HIS A 488 6.36 1.79 14.66
CA HIS A 488 7.82 1.89 14.59
C HIS A 488 8.37 0.48 14.41
N ALA A 489 8.97 0.19 13.26
CA ALA A 489 9.38 -1.16 12.90
C ALA A 489 10.89 -1.25 12.65
N VAL A 490 11.51 -2.30 13.17
CA VAL A 490 12.90 -2.68 12.89
C VAL A 490 12.88 -4.01 12.16
N LEU A 491 13.45 -4.04 10.95
CA LEU A 491 13.58 -5.25 10.15
C LEU A 491 14.79 -6.07 10.61
N HIS A 492 14.65 -7.39 10.71
CA HIS A 492 15.74 -8.27 11.11
C HIS A 492 16.64 -8.58 9.91
N GLY A 493 17.94 -8.24 9.98
CA GLY A 493 18.91 -8.55 8.92
C GLY A 493 18.70 -7.81 7.59
N VAL A 494 17.88 -6.74 7.57
CA VAL A 494 17.63 -5.92 6.37
C VAL A 494 17.86 -4.45 6.69
N ASN A 495 18.81 -3.82 5.99
CA ASN A 495 19.03 -2.38 6.11
C ASN A 495 18.06 -1.56 5.24
N ARG A 496 18.06 -0.23 5.42
CA ARG A 496 17.21 0.71 4.67
C ARG A 496 17.28 0.48 3.15
N ASP A 497 18.48 0.44 2.60
CA ASP A 497 18.69 0.48 1.16
C ASP A 497 18.42 -0.88 0.51
N GLN A 498 18.75 -1.96 1.21
CA GLN A 498 18.37 -3.33 0.88
C GLN A 498 16.85 -3.46 0.76
N PHE A 499 16.10 -2.97 1.75
CA PHE A 499 14.64 -3.04 1.73
C PHE A 499 14.04 -2.24 0.56
N MET A 500 14.45 -0.97 0.39
CA MET A 500 13.96 -0.11 -0.69
C MET A 500 14.26 -0.66 -2.09
N ALA A 501 15.44 -1.26 -2.28
CA ALA A 501 15.81 -1.87 -3.55
C ALA A 501 14.97 -3.13 -3.87
N ARG A 502 14.61 -3.90 -2.84
CA ARG A 502 13.86 -5.15 -3.01
C ARG A 502 12.35 -4.91 -3.11
N HIS A 503 11.76 -4.16 -2.21
CA HIS A 503 10.31 -4.16 -1.97
C HIS A 503 9.50 -3.87 -3.24
N LYS A 504 8.44 -4.65 -3.49
CA LYS A 504 7.65 -4.65 -4.74
C LYS A 504 6.18 -4.25 -4.51
N ALA A 505 5.98 -3.26 -3.64
CA ALA A 505 4.75 -2.51 -3.49
C ALA A 505 5.00 -1.29 -2.60
N ASN A 506 4.05 -0.38 -2.53
CA ASN A 506 4.02 0.64 -1.49
C ASN A 506 3.55 0.10 -0.14
N HIS A 507 2.75 -0.99 -0.16
CA HIS A 507 2.23 -1.66 1.02
C HIS A 507 2.99 -2.93 1.39
N LEU A 508 3.00 -3.26 2.67
CA LEU A 508 3.28 -4.59 3.22
C LEU A 508 2.21 -4.97 4.24
N ASN A 509 2.04 -6.25 4.52
CA ASN A 509 1.11 -6.76 5.53
C ASN A 509 1.86 -7.19 6.80
N VAL A 510 1.28 -6.95 7.98
CA VAL A 510 1.86 -7.30 9.29
C VAL A 510 0.93 -8.14 10.15
N ALA A 511 1.49 -9.16 10.79
CA ALA A 511 0.81 -9.98 11.80
C ALA A 511 1.69 -10.21 13.03
N TYR A 512 1.13 -10.01 14.21
CA TYR A 512 1.83 -10.18 15.50
C TYR A 512 1.89 -11.64 15.92
N ALA A 513 2.99 -12.00 16.58
CA ALA A 513 3.13 -13.22 17.34
C ALA A 513 3.48 -12.89 18.81
N PRO A 514 3.17 -13.79 19.77
CA PRO A 514 3.41 -13.53 21.19
C PRO A 514 4.90 -13.49 21.56
N ASP A 515 5.76 -14.16 20.78
CA ASP A 515 7.20 -14.27 21.00
C ASP A 515 7.92 -14.65 19.70
N ALA A 516 9.24 -14.48 19.68
CA ALA A 516 10.07 -14.67 18.48
C ALA A 516 10.01 -16.10 17.95
N ALA A 517 10.02 -17.10 18.84
CA ALA A 517 9.99 -18.51 18.44
C ALA A 517 8.63 -18.88 17.80
N THR A 518 7.52 -18.36 18.33
CA THR A 518 6.19 -18.53 17.75
C THR A 518 6.08 -17.84 16.40
N ALA A 519 6.71 -16.68 16.28
CA ALA A 519 6.74 -15.92 15.05
C ALA A 519 7.56 -16.61 13.94
N ASP A 520 8.68 -17.26 14.31
CA ASP A 520 9.46 -18.10 13.39
C ASP A 520 8.67 -19.32 12.92
N ARG A 521 7.94 -19.99 13.83
CA ARG A 521 7.03 -21.09 13.46
C ARG A 521 5.94 -20.61 12.51
N ALA A 522 5.32 -19.47 12.78
CA ALA A 522 4.28 -18.90 11.93
C ALA A 522 4.81 -18.50 10.53
N LEU A 523 6.02 -17.94 10.47
CA LEU A 523 6.72 -17.67 9.20
C LEU A 523 6.95 -18.96 8.41
N LEU A 524 7.37 -20.05 9.07
CA LEU A 524 7.55 -21.35 8.43
C LEU A 524 6.24 -21.93 7.88
N VAL A 525 5.14 -21.87 8.66
CA VAL A 525 3.82 -22.30 8.17
C VAL A 525 3.43 -21.49 6.93
N LYS A 526 3.63 -20.16 6.97
CA LYS A 526 3.29 -19.26 5.86
C LYS A 526 4.12 -19.53 4.61
N ALA A 527 5.43 -19.76 4.78
CA ALA A 527 6.31 -20.14 3.68
C ALA A 527 5.91 -21.48 3.06
N ALA A 528 5.60 -22.49 3.88
CA ALA A 528 5.14 -23.80 3.42
C ALA A 528 3.80 -23.72 2.67
N LEU A 529 2.85 -22.92 3.17
CA LEU A 529 1.56 -22.72 2.54
C LEU A 529 1.72 -22.06 1.16
N PHE A 530 2.44 -20.94 1.06
CA PHE A 530 2.65 -20.28 -0.22
C PHE A 530 3.42 -21.14 -1.23
N ALA A 531 4.42 -21.90 -0.77
CA ALA A 531 5.15 -22.84 -1.62
C ALA A 531 4.24 -23.96 -2.16
N GLU A 532 3.35 -24.52 -1.33
CA GLU A 532 2.37 -25.54 -1.75
C GLU A 532 1.35 -24.97 -2.75
N LEU A 533 0.97 -23.69 -2.64
CA LEU A 533 0.14 -23.00 -3.63
C LEU A 533 0.88 -22.70 -4.96
N GLY A 534 2.21 -22.92 -5.03
CA GLY A 534 3.03 -22.61 -6.20
C GLY A 534 3.42 -21.13 -6.32
N VAL A 535 3.28 -20.34 -5.25
CA VAL A 535 3.77 -18.96 -5.19
C VAL A 535 5.28 -18.96 -4.97
N GLN A 536 6.02 -18.10 -5.67
CA GLN A 536 7.47 -18.00 -5.49
C GLN A 536 7.82 -17.30 -4.18
N VAL A 537 8.32 -18.06 -3.20
CA VAL A 537 8.65 -17.57 -1.86
C VAL A 537 10.09 -17.06 -1.79
N HIS A 538 10.25 -15.84 -1.26
CA HIS A 538 11.53 -15.18 -1.00
C HIS A 538 11.63 -14.86 0.49
N LEU A 539 12.70 -15.34 1.12
CA LEU A 539 13.03 -15.04 2.51
C LEU A 539 13.89 -13.77 2.55
N CYS A 540 13.44 -12.77 3.30
CA CYS A 540 14.07 -11.46 3.37
C CYS A 540 14.63 -11.22 4.78
N GLY A 541 15.96 -11.10 4.86
CA GLY A 541 16.70 -10.85 6.09
C GLY A 541 16.98 -12.10 6.91
N ASP A 542 17.08 -11.89 8.23
CA ASP A 542 17.32 -12.95 9.20
C ASP A 542 16.00 -13.68 9.49
N THR A 543 15.96 -14.95 9.09
CA THR A 543 14.84 -15.86 9.32
C THR A 543 15.38 -17.17 9.90
N ALA A 544 14.56 -17.89 10.67
CA ALA A 544 14.93 -19.22 11.16
C ALA A 544 15.05 -20.30 10.06
N LEU A 545 14.66 -19.96 8.82
CA LEU A 545 14.73 -20.83 7.62
C LEU A 545 16.01 -20.67 6.81
#